data_AF-A0A820RW88-F1
#
_entry.id   AF-A0A820RW88-F1
#
_cell.length_a   1.000
_cell.length_b   1.000
_cell.length_c   1.000
_cell.angle_alpha   90.00
_cell.angle_beta   90.00
_cell.angle_gamma   90.00
#
_symmetry.space_group_name_H-M   'P 1'
#
loop_
_entity.id
_entity.type
_entity.pdbx_description
1 polymer ?
#
loop_
_entity_poly.entity_id
_entity_poly.type
_entity_poly.pdbx_seq_one_letter_code
_entity_poly.pdbx_strand_id
1 'polypeptide(L)'
;LNMSALLVIGITGFILGDIHNYQPFAPFGIQNIFRGSSLLLYSYIGFEMATIATEEAKNPSKTVPQATVISLLIVTSLYSLAGASLTYLVPYKDIDSNSAFASAYKQSKWPQIGYIISIAIVCSAGGNLLSGTYGTIRT
;
A
#
# COMPACT_ATOMS: atom_id res chain seq x y z
N LEU A 1 6.06 1.81 -1.16
CA LEU A 1 5.11 2.91 -1.46
C LEU A 1 5.32 4.01 -0.43
N ASN A 2 5.58 5.24 -0.85
CA ASN A 2 5.76 6.36 0.08
C ASN A 2 4.43 6.57 0.83
N MET A 3 4.47 6.73 2.15
CA MET A 3 3.24 6.91 2.97
C MET A 3 2.35 8.04 2.46
N SER A 4 2.94 9.07 1.85
CA SER A 4 2.23 10.16 1.18
C SER A 4 1.35 9.70 0.02
N ALA A 5 1.81 8.74 -0.80
CA ALA A 5 1.03 8.20 -1.90
C ALA A 5 -0.18 7.38 -1.39
N LEU A 6 0.00 6.61 -0.31
CA LEU A 6 -1.09 5.85 0.33
C LEU A 6 -2.16 6.79 0.89
N LEU A 7 -1.75 7.89 1.54
CA LEU A 7 -2.68 8.89 2.06
C LEU A 7 -3.47 9.57 0.95
N VAL A 8 -2.81 9.94 -0.15
CA VAL A 8 -3.49 10.53 -1.32
C VAL A 8 -4.52 9.55 -1.87
N ILE A 9 -4.14 8.29 -2.10
CA ILE A 9 -5.03 7.24 -2.61
C ILE A 9 -6.24 7.03 -1.68
N GLY A 10 -6.01 6.98 -0.36
CA GLY A 10 -7.08 6.79 0.62
C GLY A 10 -8.07 7.95 0.63
N ILE A 11 -7.57 9.19 0.64
CA ILE A 11 -8.40 10.41 0.63
C ILE A 11 -9.17 10.52 -0.70
N THR A 12 -8.49 10.37 -1.84
CA THR A 12 -9.14 10.49 -3.15
C THR A 12 -10.16 9.39 -3.36
N GLY A 13 -9.90 8.17 -2.88
CA GLY A 13 -10.83 7.08 -3.04
C GLY A 13 -12.07 7.21 -2.15
N PHE A 14 -11.94 7.77 -0.95
CA PHE A 14 -13.09 8.06 -0.09
C PHE A 14 -13.97 9.20 -0.61
N ILE A 15 -13.38 10.20 -1.27
CA ILE A 15 -14.10 11.35 -1.85
C ILE A 15 -14.84 10.97 -3.14
N LEU A 16 -14.28 10.07 -3.95
CA LEU A 16 -14.77 9.75 -5.29
C LEU A 16 -15.60 8.48 -5.39
N GLY A 17 -15.54 7.59 -4.40
CA GLY A 17 -16.21 6.30 -4.52
C GLY A 17 -17.70 6.36 -4.13
N ASP A 18 -18.39 5.32 -4.56
CA ASP A 18 -19.83 5.19 -4.47
C ASP A 18 -20.17 3.92 -3.68
N ILE A 19 -21.05 4.03 -2.67
CA ILE A 19 -21.29 2.95 -1.71
C ILE A 19 -21.93 1.71 -2.35
N HIS A 20 -22.51 1.89 -3.54
CA HIS A 20 -23.06 0.81 -4.36
C HIS A 20 -21.99 -0.15 -4.90
N ASN A 21 -20.73 0.28 -5.08
CA ASN A 21 -19.64 -0.60 -5.53
C ASN A 21 -19.18 -1.59 -4.45
N TYR A 22 -19.51 -1.32 -3.18
CA TYR A 22 -19.15 -2.17 -2.05
C TYR A 22 -19.99 -3.45 -1.95
N GLN A 23 -21.05 -3.57 -2.76
CA GLN A 23 -21.91 -4.74 -2.79
C GLN A 23 -21.72 -5.55 -4.09
N PRO A 24 -21.46 -6.87 -4.00
CA PRO A 24 -21.19 -7.65 -2.78
C PRO A 24 -19.75 -7.48 -2.26
N PHE A 25 -19.57 -7.37 -0.93
CA PHE A 25 -18.26 -7.20 -0.28
C PHE A 25 -17.34 -8.41 -0.43
N ALA A 26 -17.91 -9.62 -0.52
CA ALA A 26 -17.16 -10.87 -0.64
C ALA A 26 -17.70 -11.73 -1.81
N PRO A 27 -17.53 -11.30 -3.07
CA PRO A 27 -18.04 -12.03 -4.24
C PRO A 27 -17.37 -13.40 -4.41
N PHE A 28 -16.14 -13.54 -3.92
CA PHE A 28 -15.35 -14.77 -4.00
C PHE A 28 -15.38 -15.60 -2.71
N GLY A 29 -16.17 -15.22 -1.71
CA GLY A 29 -16.24 -15.90 -0.42
C GLY A 29 -15.00 -15.74 0.47
N ILE A 30 -15.14 -16.13 1.74
CA ILE A 30 -14.14 -15.91 2.79
C ILE A 30 -12.84 -16.70 2.51
N GLN A 31 -12.92 -17.84 1.82
CA GLN A 31 -11.76 -18.64 1.45
C GLN A 31 -10.74 -17.87 0.60
N ASN A 32 -11.22 -17.00 -0.30
CA ASN A 32 -10.34 -16.21 -1.15
C ASN A 32 -9.74 -15.01 -0.41
N ILE A 33 -10.38 -14.54 0.67
CA ILE A 33 -9.79 -13.56 1.59
C ILE A 33 -8.54 -14.16 2.24
N PHE A 34 -8.64 -15.38 2.78
CA PHE A 34 -7.49 -16.07 3.39
C PHE A 34 -6.36 -16.32 2.38
N ARG A 35 -6.67 -16.68 1.14
CA ARG A 35 -5.66 -16.79 0.07
C ARG A 35 -5.00 -15.45 -0.23
N GLY A 36 -5.78 -14.36 -0.33
CA GLY A 36 -5.24 -13.00 -0.50
C GLY A 36 -4.35 -12.54 0.66
N SER A 37 -4.70 -12.91 1.90
CA SER A 37 -3.88 -12.60 3.07
C SER A 37 -2.48 -13.23 3.00
N SER A 38 -2.33 -14.41 2.40
CA SER A 38 -1.00 -15.02 2.22
C SER A 38 -0.10 -14.23 1.27
N LEU A 39 -0.66 -13.60 0.22
CA LEU A 39 0.09 -12.69 -0.65
C LEU A 39 0.48 -11.40 0.09
N LEU A 40 -0.37 -10.91 1.00
CA LEU A 40 -0.02 -9.76 1.85
C LEU A 40 1.12 -10.08 2.80
N LEU A 41 1.25 -11.31 3.29
CA LEU A 41 2.39 -11.73 4.11
C LEU A 41 3.72 -11.56 3.36
N TYR A 42 3.74 -11.79 2.05
CA TYR A 42 4.92 -11.54 1.21
C TYR A 42 5.32 -10.05 1.17
N SER A 43 4.34 -9.14 1.29
CA SER A 43 4.61 -7.69 1.31
C SER A 43 5.27 -7.20 2.60
N TYR A 44 5.33 -8.05 3.64
CA TYR A 44 6.07 -7.75 4.88
C TYR A 44 7.52 -8.28 4.84
N ILE A 45 7.93 -9.00 3.78
CA ILE A 45 9.33 -9.35 3.54
C ILE A 45 10.10 -8.06 3.25
N GLY A 46 11.13 -7.78 4.04
CA GLY A 46 11.88 -6.52 4.00
C GLY A 46 11.77 -5.69 5.28
N PHE A 47 10.96 -6.13 6.26
CA PHE A 47 10.93 -5.54 7.60
C PHE A 47 12.33 -5.52 8.27
N GLU A 48 13.17 -6.48 7.91
CA GLU A 48 14.56 -6.64 8.38
C GLU A 48 15.41 -5.40 8.08
N MET A 49 15.15 -4.69 6.98
CA MET A 49 15.87 -3.47 6.59
C MET A 49 15.65 -2.31 7.59
N ALA A 50 14.54 -2.31 8.34
CA ALA A 50 14.31 -1.30 9.37
C ALA A 50 15.32 -1.41 10.52
N THR A 51 15.94 -2.58 10.70
CA THR A 51 16.96 -2.78 11.73
C THR A 51 18.35 -2.24 11.33
N ILE A 52 18.58 -1.87 10.07
CA ILE A 52 19.84 -1.27 9.62
C ILE A 52 19.98 0.18 10.13
N ALA A 53 18.88 0.90 10.31
CA ALA A 53 18.88 2.29 10.81
C ALA A 53 19.13 2.41 12.33
N THR A 54 19.43 1.30 13.00
CA THR A 54 19.49 1.23 14.47
C THR A 54 20.81 1.72 15.05
N GLU A 55 21.85 1.89 14.22
CA GLU A 55 23.14 2.44 14.60
C GLU A 55 23.06 3.91 15.07
N GLU A 56 22.05 4.66 14.64
CA GLU A 56 21.80 6.05 15.06
C GLU A 56 20.81 6.15 16.24
N ALA A 57 20.24 5.02 16.70
CA ALA A 57 19.26 5.03 17.77
C ALA A 57 19.92 5.16 19.14
N LYS A 58 19.56 6.21 19.88
CA LYS A 58 20.04 6.49 21.26
C LYS A 58 19.78 5.34 22.27
N ASN A 59 18.87 4.40 21.96
CA ASN A 59 18.55 3.21 22.76
C ASN A 59 17.97 2.07 21.87
N PRO A 60 18.80 1.27 21.19
CA PRO A 60 18.32 0.33 20.18
C PRO A 60 17.47 -0.80 20.76
N SER A 61 17.79 -1.31 21.97
CA SER A 61 17.11 -2.48 22.56
C SER A 61 15.61 -2.29 22.86
N LYS A 62 15.13 -1.04 22.98
CA LYS A 62 13.70 -0.75 23.22
C LYS A 62 13.05 0.02 22.07
N THR A 63 13.78 0.99 21.50
CA THR A 63 13.23 1.85 20.45
C THR A 63 13.00 1.09 19.14
N VAL A 64 13.87 0.14 18.81
CA VAL A 64 13.79 -0.63 17.57
C VAL A 64 12.55 -1.53 17.53
N PRO A 65 12.28 -2.39 18.53
CA PRO A 65 11.07 -3.21 18.53
C PRO A 65 9.79 -2.37 18.63
N GLN A 66 9.80 -1.25 19.36
CA GLN A 66 8.61 -0.37 19.43
C GLN A 66 8.34 0.36 18.10
N ALA A 67 9.36 0.96 17.48
CA ALA A 67 9.24 1.64 16.19
C ALA A 67 8.80 0.65 15.09
N THR A 68 9.31 -0.57 15.17
CA THR A 68 8.94 -1.69 14.31
C THR A 68 7.44 -1.98 14.36
N VAL A 69 6.90 -2.26 15.54
CA VAL A 69 5.48 -2.62 15.70
C VAL A 69 4.57 -1.44 15.32
N ILE A 70 4.95 -0.22 15.70
CA ILE A 70 4.16 0.99 15.37
C ILE A 70 4.13 1.23 13.87
N SER A 71 5.29 1.17 13.19
CA SER A 71 5.35 1.35 11.73
C SER A 71 4.57 0.27 11.00
N LEU A 72 4.66 -0.98 11.45
CA LEU A 72 3.88 -2.10 10.93
C LEU A 72 2.38 -1.81 11.00
N LEU A 73 1.86 -1.47 12.18
CA LEU A 73 0.44 -1.18 12.38
C LEU A 73 -0.07 -0.02 11.51
N ILE A 74 0.73 1.05 11.40
CA ILE A 74 0.39 2.21 10.56
C ILE A 74 0.33 1.78 9.09
N VAL A 75 1.33 1.04 8.61
CA VAL A 75 1.41 0.59 7.22
C VAL A 75 0.27 -0.39 6.90
N THR A 76 -0.01 -1.35 7.77
CA THR A 76 -1.14 -2.28 7.62
C THR A 76 -2.48 -1.53 7.52
N SER A 77 -2.67 -0.52 8.37
CA SER A 77 -3.89 0.30 8.35
C SER A 77 -4.02 1.09 7.04
N LEU A 78 -2.92 1.70 6.58
CA LEU A 78 -2.90 2.45 5.32
C LEU A 78 -3.15 1.56 4.10
N TYR A 79 -2.56 0.36 4.03
CA TYR A 79 -2.81 -0.58 2.95
C TYR A 79 -4.27 -1.06 2.95
N SER A 80 -4.84 -1.32 4.13
CA SER A 80 -6.24 -1.71 4.26
C SER A 80 -7.18 -0.60 3.78
N LEU A 81 -6.89 0.66 4.14
CA LEU A 81 -7.63 1.83 3.66
C LEU A 81 -7.51 2.02 2.16
N ALA A 82 -6.32 1.87 1.58
CA ALA A 82 -6.10 1.98 0.14
C ALA A 82 -6.81 0.87 -0.65
N GLY A 83 -6.83 -0.37 -0.12
CA GLY A 83 -7.60 -1.46 -0.71
C GLY A 83 -9.10 -1.19 -0.66
N ALA A 84 -9.61 -0.74 0.49
CA ALA A 84 -11.00 -0.35 0.65
C ALA A 84 -11.39 0.79 -0.30
N SER A 85 -10.53 1.81 -0.45
CA SER A 85 -10.77 2.96 -1.32
C SER A 85 -10.78 2.56 -2.80
N LEU A 86 -9.97 1.56 -3.18
CA LEU A 86 -9.97 1.00 -4.53
C LEU A 86 -11.29 0.27 -4.84
N THR A 87 -11.75 -0.61 -3.94
CA THR A 87 -13.04 -1.31 -4.08
C THR A 87 -14.23 -0.35 -4.06
N TYR A 88 -14.08 0.80 -3.40
CA TYR A 88 -15.07 1.88 -3.38
C TYR A 88 -15.14 2.63 -4.73
N LEU A 89 -14.01 2.72 -5.46
CA LEU A 89 -13.90 3.45 -6.71
C LEU A 89 -14.40 2.67 -7.93
N VAL A 90 -14.09 1.38 -8.02
CA VAL A 90 -14.36 0.54 -9.20
C VAL A 90 -14.85 -0.83 -8.77
N PRO A 91 -15.89 -1.39 -9.43
CA PRO A 91 -16.35 -2.74 -9.15
C PRO A 91 -15.23 -3.76 -9.35
N TYR A 92 -15.16 -4.76 -8.47
CA TYR A 92 -14.06 -5.74 -8.40
C TYR A 92 -13.72 -6.47 -9.70
N LYS A 93 -14.64 -6.49 -10.69
CA LYS A 93 -14.46 -7.16 -11.99
C LYS A 93 -13.57 -6.38 -12.95
N ASP A 94 -13.48 -5.06 -12.78
CA ASP A 94 -12.76 -4.17 -13.69
C ASP A 94 -11.41 -3.71 -13.10
N ILE A 95 -10.99 -4.32 -11.99
CA ILE A 95 -9.69 -4.06 -11.37
C ILE A 95 -8.61 -4.83 -12.14
N ASP A 96 -7.83 -4.08 -12.92
CA ASP A 96 -6.65 -4.60 -13.61
C ASP A 96 -5.53 -4.94 -12.61
N SER A 97 -5.01 -6.16 -12.64
CA SER A 97 -3.93 -6.62 -11.74
C SER A 97 -2.60 -5.91 -11.97
N ASN A 98 -2.36 -5.39 -13.18
CA ASN A 98 -1.10 -4.73 -13.52
C ASN A 98 -1.09 -3.25 -13.09
N SER A 99 -2.27 -2.63 -13.02
CA SER A 99 -2.42 -1.17 -12.86
C SER A 99 -3.56 -0.76 -11.94
N ALA A 100 -3.85 -1.54 -10.89
CA ALA A 100 -5.10 -1.45 -10.12
C ALA A 100 -5.53 -0.02 -9.76
N PHE A 101 -4.63 0.80 -9.19
CA PHE A 101 -4.94 2.19 -8.86
C PHE A 101 -5.05 3.09 -10.11
N ALA A 102 -4.10 3.01 -11.04
CA ALA A 102 -4.07 3.88 -12.21
C ALA A 102 -5.29 3.65 -13.14
N SER A 103 -5.67 2.39 -13.36
CA SER A 103 -6.84 2.03 -14.17
C SER A 103 -8.15 2.40 -13.46
N ALA A 104 -8.20 2.25 -12.13
CA ALA A 104 -9.38 2.63 -11.36
C ALA A 104 -9.69 4.14 -11.45
N TYR A 105 -8.68 4.99 -11.27
CA TYR A 105 -8.86 6.44 -11.39
C TYR A 105 -9.08 6.91 -12.84
N LYS A 106 -8.61 6.16 -13.84
CA LYS A 106 -8.86 6.45 -15.26
C LYS A 106 -10.32 6.23 -15.67
N GLN A 107 -11.01 5.27 -15.02
CA GLN A 107 -12.44 5.02 -15.22
C GLN A 107 -13.34 5.92 -14.35
N SER A 108 -12.78 6.52 -13.29
CA SER A 108 -13.48 7.48 -12.44
C SER A 108 -13.60 8.87 -13.09
N LYS A 109 -14.42 9.75 -12.51
CA LYS A 109 -14.71 11.10 -13.02
C LYS A 109 -13.47 12.02 -13.13
N TRP A 110 -12.33 11.63 -12.56
CA TRP A 110 -11.11 12.44 -12.45
C TRP A 110 -9.87 11.69 -12.99
N PRO A 111 -9.70 11.57 -14.31
CA PRO A 111 -8.59 10.85 -14.92
C PRO A 111 -7.21 11.45 -14.63
N GLN A 112 -7.17 12.76 -14.30
CA GLN A 112 -5.94 13.48 -13.94
C GLN A 112 -5.29 12.92 -12.66
N ILE A 113 -6.10 12.44 -11.71
CA ILE A 113 -5.61 11.87 -10.44
C ILE A 113 -4.87 10.57 -10.69
N GLY A 114 -5.33 9.74 -11.64
CA GLY A 114 -4.65 8.51 -12.04
C GLY A 114 -3.23 8.75 -12.56
N TYR A 115 -3.00 9.85 -13.29
CA TYR A 115 -1.67 10.20 -13.78
C TYR A 115 -0.72 10.61 -12.65
N ILE A 116 -1.20 11.44 -11.71
CA ILE A 116 -0.43 11.85 -10.52
C ILE A 116 -0.04 10.63 -9.67
N ILE A 117 -0.99 9.72 -9.44
CA ILE A 117 -0.74 8.48 -8.67
C ILE A 117 0.27 7.59 -9.40
N SER A 118 0.17 7.46 -10.73
CA SER A 118 1.13 6.66 -11.52
C SER A 118 2.56 7.20 -11.39
N ILE A 119 2.73 8.52 -11.50
CA ILE A 119 4.04 9.17 -11.30
C ILE A 119 4.55 8.93 -9.87
N ALA A 120 3.67 9.05 -8.87
CA ALA A 120 4.04 8.81 -7.47
C ALA A 120 4.48 7.36 -7.21
N ILE A 121 3.82 6.39 -7.84
CA ILE A 121 4.18 4.97 -7.76
C ILE A 121 5.56 4.73 -8.39
N VAL A 122 5.80 5.27 -9.60
CA VAL A 122 7.10 5.12 -10.29
C VAL A 122 8.23 5.74 -9.48
N CYS A 123 8.02 6.96 -8.96
CA CYS A 123 9.00 7.64 -8.11
C CYS A 123 9.29 6.83 -6.82
N SER A 124 8.24 6.30 -6.17
CA SER A 124 8.41 5.46 -4.98
C SER A 124 9.11 4.14 -5.29
N ALA A 125 8.79 3.48 -6.42
CA ALA A 125 9.43 2.23 -6.83
C ALA A 125 10.95 2.43 -7.03
N GLY A 126 11.35 3.53 -7.68
CA GLY A 126 12.75 3.90 -7.83
C GLY A 126 13.44 4.14 -6.48
N GLY A 127 12.79 4.87 -5.57
CA GLY A 127 13.30 5.09 -4.21
C GLY A 127 13.48 3.80 -3.41
N ASN A 128 12.54 2.86 -3.50
CA ASN A 128 12.64 1.56 -2.80
C ASN A 128 13.79 0.71 -3.38
N LEU A 129 14.00 0.75 -4.70
CA LEU A 129 15.11 0.04 -5.34
C LEU A 129 16.47 0.58 -4.87
N LEU A 130 16.62 1.91 -4.85
CA LEU A 130 17.82 2.57 -4.32
C LEU A 130 18.03 2.20 -2.84
N SER A 131 17.00 2.31 -2.00
CA SER A 131 17.09 1.92 -0.59
C SER A 131 17.49 0.44 -0.42
N GLY A 132 16.99 -0.44 -1.28
CA GLY A 132 17.34 -1.87 -1.27
C GLY A 132 18.80 -2.11 -1.60
N THR A 133 19.34 -1.46 -2.65
CA THR A 133 20.75 -1.60 -3.00
C THR A 133 21.67 -0.99 -1.92
N TYR A 134 21.31 0.14 -1.32
CA TYR A 134 22.03 0.70 -0.17
C TYR A 134 22.01 -0.22 1.05
N GLY A 135 20.91 -0.94 1.29
CA GLY A 135 20.80 -1.93 2.35
C GLY A 135 21.73 -3.14 2.14
N THR A 136 21.73 -3.71 0.93
CA THR A 136 22.58 -4.86 0.59
C THR A 136 24.09 -4.55 0.65
N ILE A 137 24.49 -3.30 0.43
CA ILE A 137 25.91 -2.89 0.55
C ILE A 137 26.38 -2.87 2.01
N ARG A 138 25.46 -2.74 2.98
CA ARG A 138 25.77 -2.61 4.41
C ARG A 138 25.70 -3.94 5.19
N THR A 139 25.12 -4.98 4.61
CA THR A 139 25.05 -6.36 5.15
C THR A 139 26.17 -7.22 4.60
#